data_AF-A0A7S0B0V4-F1
#
_entry.id   AF-A0A7S0B0V4-F1
#
_cell.length_a   1.000
_cell.length_b   1.000
_cell.length_c   1.000
_cell.angle_alpha   90.00
_cell.angle_beta   90.00
_cell.angle_gamma   90.00
#
_symmetry.space_group_name_H-M   'P 1'
#
loop_
_entity.id
_entity.type
_entity.pdbx_description
1 polymer ?
#
loop_
_entity_poly.entity_id
_entity_poly.type
_entity_poly.pdbx_seq_one_letter_code
_entity_poly.pdbx_strand_id
1 'polypeptide(L)'
;SVGRKHLFDLAMKDDTVRHAISFLDSSAARGLAALLLLPASPAIFTVDALHEAARQALRHRGLLKQDPDDDEEWHLLTKELRGVAAWEKAVVLPIAMYLGITIAVFMTVAAFVPPFMSWLNLVLAPRHLAVVMLISASVAIALFLFPPVSGQMIYLPISMIIVEKCGYGDSSALAVAILVATLFCLLMKLCASAAQQKAIGAPFASSIAVKKFFGLHTAPYRVARSILSERGVTWQKVVVLI
;
A
#
# COMPACT_ATOMS: atom_id res chain seq x y z
N SER A 1 2.14 -24.68 -19.58
CA SER A 1 3.25 -23.79 -20.02
C SER A 1 2.95 -23.06 -21.35
N VAL A 2 1.69 -22.73 -21.63
CA VAL A 2 1.27 -21.93 -22.79
C VAL A 2 1.26 -20.43 -22.45
N GLY A 3 0.82 -20.06 -21.24
CA GLY A 3 0.77 -18.66 -20.81
C GLY A 3 2.13 -17.96 -20.71
N ARG A 4 3.19 -18.66 -20.25
CA ARG A 4 4.53 -18.06 -20.11
C ARG A 4 5.19 -17.76 -21.47
N LYS A 5 4.92 -18.59 -22.49
CA LYS A 5 5.36 -18.36 -23.88
C LYS A 5 4.58 -17.20 -24.51
N HIS A 6 3.28 -17.15 -24.29
CA HIS A 6 2.44 -16.05 -24.78
C HIS A 6 2.80 -14.70 -24.14
N LEU A 7 3.11 -14.69 -22.84
CA LEU A 7 3.65 -13.52 -22.13
C LEU A 7 5.01 -13.10 -22.67
N PHE A 8 5.89 -14.04 -23.03
CA PHE A 8 7.18 -13.74 -23.64
C PHE A 8 7.04 -13.16 -25.06
N ASP A 9 6.10 -13.67 -25.85
CA ASP A 9 5.79 -13.14 -27.18
C ASP A 9 5.17 -11.74 -27.12
N LEU A 10 4.37 -11.45 -26.08
CA LEU A 10 3.85 -10.12 -25.79
C LEU A 10 4.95 -9.18 -25.27
N ALA A 11 5.87 -9.68 -24.43
CA ALA A 11 7.03 -8.92 -23.94
C ALA A 11 8.02 -8.53 -25.04
N MET A 12 8.12 -9.35 -26.09
CA MET A 12 8.93 -9.04 -27.28
C MET A 12 8.31 -7.92 -28.13
N LYS A 13 7.00 -7.66 -27.99
CA LYS A 13 6.26 -6.65 -28.77
C LYS A 13 6.06 -5.33 -28.04
N ASP A 14 6.09 -5.33 -26.71
CA ASP A 14 5.84 -4.13 -25.89
C ASP A 14 6.82 -4.03 -24.71
N ASP A 15 7.61 -2.96 -24.69
CA ASP A 15 8.57 -2.66 -23.62
C ASP A 15 7.89 -2.50 -22.25
N THR A 16 6.61 -2.12 -22.22
CA THR A 16 5.81 -2.02 -20.99
C THR A 16 5.58 -3.39 -20.38
N VAL A 17 5.22 -4.37 -21.22
CA VAL A 17 5.02 -5.78 -20.82
C VAL A 17 6.34 -6.40 -20.39
N ARG A 18 7.43 -6.06 -21.06
CA ARG A 18 8.78 -6.48 -20.69
C ARG A 18 9.20 -5.96 -19.32
N HIS A 19 8.94 -4.68 -19.04
CA HIS A 19 9.21 -4.09 -17.72
C HIS A 19 8.34 -4.71 -16.63
N ALA A 20 7.05 -4.92 -16.89
CA ALA A 20 6.12 -5.56 -15.95
C ALA A 20 6.54 -7.01 -15.61
N ILE A 21 6.95 -7.80 -16.61
CA ILE A 21 7.45 -9.16 -16.39
C ILE A 21 8.79 -9.14 -15.63
N SER A 22 9.71 -8.23 -15.96
CA SER A 22 10.97 -8.09 -15.21
C SER A 22 10.75 -7.68 -13.74
N PHE A 23 9.70 -6.89 -13.48
CA PHE A 23 9.32 -6.48 -12.13
C PHE A 23 8.68 -7.65 -11.36
N LEU A 24 7.81 -8.43 -12.00
CA LEU A 24 7.21 -9.63 -11.41
C LEU A 24 8.25 -10.73 -11.13
N ASP A 25 9.29 -10.84 -11.95
CA ASP A 25 10.41 -11.74 -11.72
C ASP A 25 11.46 -11.21 -10.73
N SER A 26 11.31 -9.97 -10.25
CA SER A 26 12.24 -9.39 -9.29
C SER A 26 12.20 -10.12 -7.94
N SER A 27 13.37 -10.22 -7.29
CA SER A 27 13.50 -10.83 -5.96
C SER A 27 12.61 -10.15 -4.90
N ALA A 28 12.29 -8.86 -5.08
CA ALA A 28 11.37 -8.11 -4.23
C ALA A 28 9.91 -8.55 -4.41
N ALA A 29 9.46 -8.74 -5.66
CA ALA A 29 8.12 -9.25 -5.94
C ALA A 29 7.95 -10.69 -5.42
N ARG A 30 8.97 -11.54 -5.57
CA ARG A 30 8.99 -12.89 -5.00
C ARG A 30 8.98 -12.87 -3.46
N GLY A 31 9.70 -11.93 -2.84
CA GLY A 31 9.67 -11.73 -1.39
C GLY A 31 8.31 -11.27 -0.87
N LEU A 32 7.64 -10.35 -1.57
CA LEU A 32 6.28 -9.91 -1.24
C LEU A 32 5.25 -11.05 -1.43
N ALA A 33 5.35 -11.79 -2.52
CA ALA A 33 4.51 -12.97 -2.75
C ALA A 33 4.71 -14.02 -1.66
N ALA A 34 5.96 -14.29 -1.26
CA ALA A 34 6.27 -15.17 -0.14
C ALA A 34 5.64 -14.65 1.16
N LEU A 35 5.74 -13.36 1.45
CA LEU A 35 5.16 -12.74 2.66
C LEU A 35 3.63 -12.88 2.71
N LEU A 36 2.93 -12.72 1.58
CA LEU A 36 1.47 -12.84 1.49
C LEU A 36 1.00 -14.30 1.54
N LEU A 37 1.76 -15.21 0.94
CA LEU A 37 1.42 -16.63 0.89
C LEU A 37 1.86 -17.41 2.14
N LEU A 38 2.85 -16.91 2.89
CA LEU A 38 3.35 -17.55 4.12
C LEU A 38 2.26 -17.80 5.17
N PRO A 39 1.40 -16.82 5.52
CA PRO A 39 0.28 -17.04 6.45
C PRO A 39 -0.76 -18.04 5.93
N ALA A 40 -0.95 -18.09 4.60
CA ALA A 40 -1.88 -19.02 3.96
C ALA A 40 -1.27 -20.42 3.75
N SER A 41 0.06 -20.55 3.83
CA SER A 41 0.76 -21.80 3.56
C SER A 41 0.31 -22.98 4.42
N PRO A 42 0.05 -22.84 5.75
CA PRO A 42 -0.42 -23.96 6.55
C PRO A 42 -1.80 -24.43 6.09
N ALA A 43 -2.69 -23.49 5.73
CA ALA A 43 -4.02 -23.81 5.24
C ALA A 43 -3.96 -24.55 3.89
N ILE A 44 -3.12 -24.08 2.96
CA ILE A 44 -2.91 -24.73 1.66
C ILE A 44 -2.38 -26.15 1.86
N PHE A 45 -1.34 -26.33 2.69
CA PHE A 45 -0.79 -27.66 2.97
C PHE A 45 -1.78 -28.60 3.67
N THR A 46 -2.64 -28.08 4.55
CA THR A 46 -3.68 -28.91 5.18
C THR A 46 -4.77 -29.34 4.19
N VAL A 47 -5.16 -28.47 3.26
CA VAL A 47 -6.13 -28.80 2.22
C VAL A 47 -5.53 -29.84 1.27
N ASP A 48 -4.27 -29.68 0.87
CA ASP A 48 -3.57 -30.64 0.03
C ASP A 48 -3.44 -32.00 0.72
N ALA A 49 -3.02 -32.03 2.00
CA ALA A 49 -2.90 -33.26 2.77
C ALA A 49 -4.24 -33.98 2.96
N LEU A 50 -5.32 -33.23 3.20
CA LEU A 50 -6.67 -33.78 3.35
C LEU A 50 -7.19 -34.32 2.01
N HIS A 51 -6.95 -33.59 0.92
CA HIS A 51 -7.35 -34.00 -0.43
C HIS A 51 -6.62 -35.26 -0.86
N GLU A 52 -5.29 -35.33 -0.66
CA GLU A 52 -4.47 -36.51 -0.97
C GLU A 52 -4.89 -37.72 -0.13
N ALA A 53 -5.16 -37.53 1.17
CA ALA A 53 -5.68 -38.59 2.04
C ALA A 53 -7.06 -39.11 1.60
N ALA A 54 -7.97 -38.20 1.21
CA ALA A 54 -9.28 -38.56 0.70
C ALA A 54 -9.18 -39.33 -0.64
N ARG A 55 -8.29 -38.90 -1.53
CA ARG A 55 -8.05 -39.55 -2.83
C ARG A 55 -7.45 -40.94 -2.65
N GLN A 56 -6.48 -41.10 -1.75
CA GLN A 56 -5.90 -42.40 -1.41
C GLN A 56 -6.94 -43.35 -0.81
N ALA A 57 -7.79 -42.86 0.10
CA ALA A 57 -8.86 -43.66 0.70
C ALA A 57 -9.91 -44.12 -0.34
N LEU A 58 -10.30 -43.25 -1.27
CA LEU A 58 -11.25 -43.57 -2.33
C LEU A 58 -10.65 -44.51 -3.39
N ARG A 59 -9.35 -44.37 -3.71
CA ARG A 59 -8.60 -45.31 -4.57
C ARG A 59 -8.51 -46.69 -3.94
N HIS A 60 -8.23 -46.78 -2.63
CA HIS A 60 -8.20 -48.07 -1.91
C HIS A 60 -9.55 -48.80 -1.91
N ARG A 61 -10.65 -48.05 -2.01
CA ARG A 61 -12.01 -48.60 -2.10
C ARG A 61 -12.50 -48.84 -3.53
N GLY A 62 -11.67 -48.59 -4.55
CA GLY A 62 -12.02 -48.82 -5.96
C GLY A 62 -13.12 -47.93 -6.51
N LEU A 63 -13.49 -46.84 -5.80
CA LEU A 63 -14.57 -45.94 -6.18
C LEU A 63 -14.13 -44.85 -7.17
N LEU A 64 -12.83 -44.60 -7.27
CA LEU A 64 -12.24 -43.64 -8.19
C LEU A 64 -11.46 -44.39 -9.28
N LYS A 65 -11.94 -44.28 -10.52
CA LYS A 65 -11.22 -44.77 -11.71
C LYS A 65 -10.17 -43.71 -12.07
N GLN A 66 -8.97 -44.15 -12.45
CA GLN A 66 -7.87 -43.24 -12.76
C GLN A 66 -8.20 -42.46 -14.05
N ASP A 67 -8.52 -41.18 -13.91
CA ASP A 67 -8.82 -40.28 -15.01
C ASP A 67 -7.62 -39.32 -15.21
N PRO A 68 -6.96 -39.32 -16.38
CA PRO A 68 -5.73 -38.56 -16.60
C PRO A 68 -5.91 -37.03 -16.53
N ASP A 69 -7.10 -36.48 -16.81
CA ASP A 69 -7.35 -35.02 -16.74
C ASP A 69 -7.34 -34.50 -15.29
N ASP A 70 -7.84 -35.31 -14.36
CA ASP A 70 -8.00 -34.99 -12.94
C ASP A 70 -6.66 -34.99 -12.18
N ASP A 71 -5.67 -35.73 -12.72
CA ASP A 71 -4.29 -35.69 -12.27
C ASP A 71 -3.54 -34.48 -12.92
N GLU A 72 -3.91 -34.05 -14.13
CA GLU A 72 -3.25 -32.92 -14.83
C GLU A 72 -3.53 -31.57 -14.15
N GLU A 73 -4.78 -31.29 -13.75
CA GLU A 73 -5.15 -30.04 -13.06
C GLU A 73 -4.44 -29.89 -11.70
N TRP A 74 -4.40 -30.96 -10.91
CA TRP A 74 -3.66 -30.98 -9.63
C TRP A 74 -2.13 -30.96 -9.82
N HIS A 75 -1.64 -31.53 -10.91
CA HIS A 75 -0.23 -31.40 -11.28
C HIS A 75 0.15 -29.96 -11.63
N LEU A 76 -0.78 -29.10 -12.09
CA LEU A 76 -0.51 -27.68 -12.31
C LEU A 76 -0.24 -26.94 -10.99
N LEU A 77 -1.08 -27.14 -9.97
CA LEU A 77 -0.90 -26.55 -8.63
C LEU A 77 0.42 -26.98 -7.98
N THR A 78 0.71 -28.29 -7.99
CA THR A 78 2.00 -28.80 -7.48
C THR A 78 3.20 -28.36 -8.32
N LYS A 79 3.04 -28.12 -9.62
CA LYS A 79 4.11 -27.61 -10.50
C LYS A 79 4.41 -26.14 -10.26
N GLU A 80 3.40 -25.30 -10.03
CA GLU A 80 3.60 -23.91 -9.62
C GLU A 80 4.24 -23.81 -8.22
N LEU A 81 3.81 -24.66 -7.27
CA LEU A 81 4.45 -24.78 -5.94
C LEU A 81 5.91 -25.30 -6.01
N ARG A 82 6.21 -26.25 -6.90
CA ARG A 82 7.61 -26.64 -7.19
C ARG A 82 8.41 -25.48 -7.80
N GLY A 83 7.76 -24.63 -8.60
CA GLY A 83 8.35 -23.39 -9.10
C GLY A 83 8.77 -22.44 -7.97
N VAL A 84 7.98 -22.35 -6.91
CA VAL A 84 8.31 -21.60 -5.68
C VAL A 84 9.45 -22.27 -4.91
N ALA A 85 9.47 -23.61 -4.84
CA ALA A 85 10.56 -24.34 -4.20
C ALA A 85 11.93 -24.16 -4.91
N ALA A 86 11.90 -23.86 -6.22
CA ALA A 86 13.08 -23.55 -7.02
C ALA A 86 13.60 -22.11 -6.84
N TRP A 87 12.92 -21.27 -6.08
CA TRP A 87 13.40 -19.92 -5.78
C TRP A 87 14.67 -19.97 -4.93
N GLU A 88 15.57 -19.01 -5.15
CA GLU A 88 16.76 -18.83 -4.32
C GLU A 88 16.37 -18.39 -2.91
N LYS A 89 16.12 -19.36 -2.04
CA LYS A 89 15.69 -19.16 -0.65
C LYS A 89 16.62 -18.22 0.12
N ALA A 90 17.92 -18.27 -0.19
CA ALA A 90 18.95 -17.42 0.41
C ALA A 90 18.77 -15.92 0.14
N VAL A 91 18.09 -15.54 -0.95
CA VAL A 91 17.83 -14.14 -1.31
C VAL A 91 16.40 -13.75 -0.99
N VAL A 92 15.44 -14.63 -1.30
CA VAL A 92 14.01 -14.31 -1.17
C VAL A 92 13.57 -14.26 0.29
N LEU A 93 14.05 -15.19 1.13
CA LEU A 93 13.61 -15.29 2.52
C LEU A 93 14.06 -14.09 3.37
N PRO A 94 15.33 -13.62 3.29
CA PRO A 94 15.72 -12.40 4.00
C PRO A 94 14.94 -11.17 3.55
N ILE A 95 14.70 -11.01 2.24
CA ILE A 95 13.89 -9.89 1.72
C ILE A 95 12.46 -9.94 2.28
N ALA A 96 11.83 -11.12 2.27
CA ALA A 96 10.50 -11.31 2.85
C ALA A 96 10.48 -11.02 4.36
N MET A 97 11.51 -11.45 5.11
CA MET A 97 11.63 -11.16 6.54
C MET A 97 11.79 -9.66 6.81
N TYR A 98 12.70 -8.97 6.11
CA TYR A 98 12.87 -7.52 6.28
C TYR A 98 11.61 -6.74 5.91
N LEU A 99 10.92 -7.15 4.84
CA LEU A 99 9.65 -6.55 4.44
C LEU A 99 8.56 -6.79 5.50
N GLY A 100 8.47 -8.02 6.02
CA GLY A 100 7.54 -8.39 7.08
C GLY A 100 7.79 -7.61 8.36
N ILE A 101 9.04 -7.50 8.81
CA ILE A 101 9.43 -6.67 9.97
C ILE A 101 9.05 -5.21 9.73
N THR A 102 9.33 -4.67 8.54
CA THR A 102 9.01 -3.27 8.20
C THR A 102 7.51 -3.02 8.27
N ILE A 103 6.70 -3.90 7.68
CA ILE A 103 5.23 -3.80 7.74
C ILE A 103 4.74 -3.93 9.18
N ALA A 104 5.25 -4.89 9.95
CA ALA A 104 4.86 -5.08 11.35
C ALA A 104 5.18 -3.84 12.20
N VAL A 105 6.35 -3.23 12.02
CA VAL A 105 6.72 -1.97 12.68
C VAL A 105 5.77 -0.85 12.29
N PHE A 106 5.48 -0.70 10.99
CA PHE A 106 4.57 0.34 10.51
C PHE A 106 3.14 0.17 11.03
N MET A 107 2.62 -1.05 11.04
CA MET A 107 1.30 -1.37 11.62
C MET A 107 1.28 -1.08 13.12
N THR A 108 2.34 -1.44 13.84
CA THR A 108 2.46 -1.20 15.27
C THR A 108 2.47 0.31 15.56
N VAL A 109 3.27 1.08 14.83
CA VAL A 109 3.30 2.55 14.95
C VAL A 109 1.93 3.16 14.65
N ALA A 110 1.25 2.71 13.59
CA ALA A 110 -0.09 3.18 13.25
C ALA A 110 -1.12 2.84 14.34
N ALA A 111 -1.01 1.68 15.00
CA ALA A 111 -1.87 1.28 16.11
C ALA A 111 -1.73 2.18 17.35
N PHE A 112 -0.59 2.86 17.52
CA PHE A 112 -0.40 3.84 18.60
C PHE A 112 -1.04 5.21 18.34
N VAL A 113 -1.44 5.52 17.09
CA VAL A 113 -2.02 6.82 16.75
C VAL A 113 -3.37 7.05 17.45
N PRO A 114 -4.36 6.12 17.41
CA PRO A 114 -5.64 6.32 18.10
C PRO A 114 -5.52 6.61 19.61
N PRO A 115 -4.78 5.84 20.43
CA PRO A 115 -4.65 6.16 21.86
C PRO A 115 -3.91 7.48 22.09
N PHE A 116 -2.92 7.82 21.25
CA PHE A 116 -2.27 9.13 21.30
C PHE A 116 -3.26 10.27 21.03
N MET A 117 -4.12 10.14 20.01
CA MET A 117 -5.13 11.16 19.68
C MET A 117 -6.19 11.29 20.78
N SER A 118 -6.58 10.18 21.42
CA SER A 118 -7.48 10.18 22.57
C SER A 118 -6.86 10.94 23.75
N TRP A 119 -5.60 10.66 24.08
CA TRP A 119 -4.85 11.39 25.10
C TRP A 119 -4.73 12.89 24.75
N LEU A 120 -4.42 13.21 23.49
CA LEU A 120 -4.32 14.59 23.03
C LEU A 120 -5.64 15.35 23.23
N ASN A 121 -6.80 14.72 22.97
CA ASN A 121 -8.09 15.34 23.22
C ASN A 121 -8.26 15.73 24.69
N LEU A 122 -7.94 14.83 25.63
CA LEU A 122 -8.02 15.12 27.07
C LEU A 122 -7.13 16.29 27.49
N VAL A 123 -5.93 16.39 26.91
CA VAL A 123 -4.98 17.50 27.19
C VAL A 123 -5.46 18.83 26.61
N LEU A 124 -6.17 18.80 25.47
CA LEU A 124 -6.70 19.97 24.78
C LEU A 124 -8.10 20.39 25.29
N ALA A 125 -8.82 19.50 25.96
CA ALA A 125 -10.15 19.73 26.53
C ALA A 125 -10.26 20.97 27.44
N PRO A 126 -9.29 21.35 28.29
CA PRO A 126 -9.36 22.59 29.07
C PRO A 126 -8.81 23.83 28.34
N ARG A 127 -8.23 23.68 27.15
CA ARG A 127 -7.54 24.78 26.46
C ARG A 127 -8.49 25.59 25.57
N HIS A 128 -8.13 26.85 25.35
CA HIS A 128 -8.86 27.73 24.44
C HIS A 128 -8.67 27.32 22.98
N LEU A 129 -9.63 27.68 22.12
CA LEU A 129 -9.69 27.23 20.73
C LEU A 129 -8.40 27.51 19.92
N ALA A 130 -7.79 28.70 20.06
CA ALA A 130 -6.58 29.04 19.29
C ALA A 130 -5.39 28.12 19.61
N VAL A 131 -5.16 27.79 20.89
CA VAL A 131 -4.13 26.81 21.29
C VAL A 131 -4.47 25.41 20.79
N VAL A 132 -5.74 25.01 20.83
CA VAL A 132 -6.17 23.71 20.26
C VAL A 132 -5.84 23.64 18.77
N MET A 133 -6.17 24.69 18.00
CA MET A 133 -5.90 24.76 16.57
C MET A 133 -4.40 24.72 16.27
N LEU A 134 -3.57 25.43 17.03
CA LEU A 134 -2.12 25.47 16.83
C LEU A 134 -1.45 24.12 17.14
N ILE A 135 -1.84 23.48 18.25
CA ILE A 135 -1.29 22.17 18.63
C ILE A 135 -1.77 21.10 17.65
N SER A 136 -3.06 21.08 17.31
CA SER A 136 -3.61 20.15 16.32
C SER A 136 -2.98 20.35 14.93
N ALA A 137 -2.64 21.58 14.54
CA ALA A 137 -1.95 21.86 13.27
C ALA A 137 -0.55 21.24 13.27
N SER A 138 0.20 21.46 14.35
CA SER A 138 1.56 20.92 14.51
C SER A 138 1.56 19.39 14.50
N VAL A 139 0.63 18.77 15.24
CA VAL A 139 0.44 17.32 15.29
C VAL A 139 0.01 16.77 13.92
N ALA A 140 -0.94 17.42 13.24
CA ALA A 140 -1.39 17.01 11.92
C ALA A 140 -0.24 17.00 10.92
N ILE A 141 0.55 18.07 10.85
CA ILE A 141 1.70 18.17 9.95
C ILE A 141 2.73 17.08 10.26
N ALA A 142 3.06 16.86 11.53
CA ALA A 142 4.01 15.84 11.95
C ALA A 142 3.52 14.42 11.58
N LEU A 143 2.26 14.10 11.86
CA LEU A 143 1.66 12.80 11.52
C LEU A 143 1.52 12.61 10.01
N PHE A 144 1.18 13.66 9.25
CA PHE A 144 1.17 13.56 7.79
C PHE A 144 2.55 13.30 7.20
N LEU A 145 3.61 13.84 7.81
CA LEU A 145 4.98 13.56 7.39
C LEU A 145 5.37 12.09 7.63
N PHE A 146 4.63 11.37 8.47
CA PHE A 146 4.86 9.95 8.77
C PHE A 146 4.11 9.05 7.77
N PRO A 147 4.81 8.38 6.82
CA PRO A 147 4.16 7.57 5.78
C PRO A 147 3.22 6.45 6.28
N PRO A 148 3.48 5.78 7.42
CA PRO A 148 2.60 4.71 7.93
C PRO A 148 1.21 5.19 8.36
N VAL A 149 1.03 6.49 8.61
CA VAL A 149 -0.21 7.01 9.19
C VAL A 149 -1.21 7.35 8.09
N SER A 150 -2.32 6.61 8.06
CA SER A 150 -3.44 6.93 7.17
C SER A 150 -4.05 8.29 7.55
N GLY A 151 -4.37 9.12 6.55
CA GLY A 151 -4.99 10.41 6.79
C GLY A 151 -6.32 10.32 7.56
N GLN A 152 -7.07 9.23 7.40
CA GLN A 152 -8.32 8.99 8.13
C GLN A 152 -8.10 8.97 9.66
N MET A 153 -6.97 8.42 10.12
CA MET A 153 -6.61 8.37 11.54
C MET A 153 -6.26 9.75 12.11
N ILE A 154 -6.04 10.75 11.25
CA ILE A 154 -5.73 12.13 11.62
C ILE A 154 -6.98 13.00 11.52
N TYR A 155 -7.70 12.93 10.38
CA TYR A 155 -8.83 13.81 10.11
C TYR A 155 -9.98 13.60 11.10
N LEU A 156 -10.32 12.34 11.43
CA LEU A 156 -11.47 12.06 12.30
C LEU A 156 -11.23 12.55 13.74
N PRO A 157 -10.11 12.23 14.40
CA PRO A 157 -9.93 12.70 15.77
C PRO A 157 -9.73 14.22 15.86
N ILE A 158 -9.00 14.83 14.90
CA ILE A 158 -8.81 16.28 14.90
C ILE A 158 -10.13 17.02 14.64
N SER A 159 -10.96 16.54 13.71
CA SER A 159 -12.26 17.16 13.46
C SER A 159 -13.18 17.04 14.67
N MET A 160 -13.18 15.90 15.38
CA MET A 160 -13.92 15.74 16.64
C MET A 160 -13.46 16.75 17.70
N ILE A 161 -12.15 16.91 17.91
CA ILE A 161 -11.58 17.89 18.85
C ILE A 161 -12.03 19.31 18.51
N ILE A 162 -12.01 19.69 17.23
CA ILE A 162 -12.40 21.04 16.78
C ILE A 162 -13.91 21.25 16.91
N VAL A 163 -14.72 20.26 16.52
CA VAL A 163 -16.19 20.34 16.60
C VAL A 163 -16.65 20.47 18.05
N GLU A 164 -16.07 19.71 18.96
CA GLU A 164 -16.35 19.81 20.40
C GLU A 164 -16.06 21.22 20.93
N LYS A 165 -15.00 21.86 20.43
CA LYS A 165 -14.59 23.22 20.83
C LYS A 165 -15.43 24.33 20.22
N CYS A 166 -15.91 24.15 18.99
CA CYS A 166 -16.81 25.11 18.35
C CYS A 166 -18.24 25.01 18.90
N GLY A 167 -18.61 23.86 19.47
CA GLY A 167 -19.92 23.59 20.03
C GLY A 167 -20.92 23.08 18.99
N TYR A 168 -21.93 22.36 19.47
CA TYR A 168 -22.94 21.69 18.66
C TYR A 168 -24.35 21.82 19.27
N GLY A 169 -24.61 22.92 19.97
CA GLY A 169 -25.87 23.16 20.69
C GLY A 169 -27.09 23.25 19.78
N ASP A 170 -26.91 23.76 18.55
CA ASP A 170 -27.95 23.88 17.53
C ASP A 170 -27.43 23.40 16.17
N SER A 171 -28.34 23.10 15.24
CA SER A 171 -28.01 22.64 13.87
C SER A 171 -27.09 23.62 13.13
N SER A 172 -27.31 24.94 13.28
CA SER A 172 -26.46 25.97 12.69
C SER A 172 -25.05 25.98 13.29
N ALA A 173 -24.93 25.85 14.61
CA ALA A 173 -23.64 25.78 15.31
C ALA A 173 -22.85 24.54 14.89
N LEU A 174 -23.51 23.39 14.79
CA LEU A 174 -22.90 22.15 14.30
C LEU A 174 -22.42 22.29 12.85
N ALA A 175 -23.22 22.89 11.96
CA ALA A 175 -22.83 23.10 10.56
C ALA A 175 -21.58 24.00 10.45
N VAL A 176 -21.52 25.08 11.25
CA VAL A 176 -20.34 25.95 11.33
C VAL A 176 -19.13 25.20 11.86
N ALA A 177 -19.30 24.39 12.92
CA ALA A 177 -18.23 23.59 13.50
C ALA A 177 -17.64 22.58 12.49
N ILE A 178 -18.50 21.88 11.74
CA ILE A 178 -18.10 20.95 10.68
C ILE A 178 -17.35 21.68 9.56
N LEU A 179 -17.84 22.85 9.13
CA LEU A 179 -17.20 23.66 8.09
C LEU A 179 -15.79 24.09 8.53
N VAL A 180 -15.66 24.58 9.76
CA VAL A 180 -14.37 25.00 10.34
C VAL A 180 -13.40 23.82 10.42
N ALA A 181 -13.85 22.67 10.93
CA ALA A 181 -13.03 21.47 11.02
C ALA A 181 -12.59 20.95 9.63
N THR A 182 -13.48 21.01 8.64
CA THR A 182 -13.20 20.59 7.26
C THR A 182 -12.17 21.51 6.60
N LEU A 183 -12.37 22.83 6.70
CA LEU A 183 -11.45 23.81 6.15
C LEU A 183 -10.08 23.71 6.83
N PHE A 184 -10.05 23.51 8.15
CA PHE A 184 -8.81 23.29 8.89
C PHE A 184 -8.07 22.05 8.39
N CYS A 185 -8.75 20.90 8.28
CA CYS A 185 -8.13 19.66 7.80
C CYS A 185 -7.61 19.80 6.37
N LEU A 186 -8.37 20.47 5.49
CA LEU A 186 -7.96 20.74 4.12
C LEU A 186 -6.67 21.58 4.08
N LEU A 187 -6.63 22.68 4.82
CA LEU A 187 -5.45 23.54 4.91
C LEU A 187 -4.24 22.77 5.44
N MET A 188 -4.41 22.00 6.52
CA MET A 188 -3.33 21.21 7.09
C MET A 188 -2.82 20.14 6.12
N LYS A 189 -3.70 19.51 5.34
CA LYS A 189 -3.29 18.54 4.31
C LYS A 189 -2.49 19.20 3.19
N LEU A 190 -2.91 20.38 2.73
CA LEU A 190 -2.17 21.14 1.72
C LEU A 190 -0.80 21.58 2.25
N CYS A 191 -0.74 22.12 3.47
CA CYS A 191 0.50 22.49 4.13
C CYS A 191 1.44 21.29 4.30
N ALA A 192 0.92 20.14 4.76
CA ALA A 192 1.72 18.94 4.93
C ALA A 192 2.24 18.40 3.59
N SER A 193 1.40 18.38 2.55
CA SER A 193 1.81 17.96 1.20
C SER A 193 2.92 18.88 0.65
N ALA A 194 2.78 20.19 0.81
CA ALA A 194 3.81 21.15 0.43
C ALA A 194 5.11 20.96 1.24
N ALA A 195 4.99 20.73 2.56
CA ALA A 195 6.11 20.44 3.44
C ALA A 195 6.83 19.15 3.02
N GLN A 196 6.11 18.08 2.69
CA GLN A 196 6.69 16.82 2.20
C GLN A 196 7.40 17.02 0.86
N GLN A 197 6.78 17.71 -0.10
CA GLN A 197 7.40 18.01 -1.38
C GLN A 197 8.69 18.83 -1.22
N LYS A 198 8.72 19.76 -0.26
CA LYS A 198 9.90 20.61 -0.02
C LYS A 198 10.98 19.93 0.82
N ALA A 199 10.60 19.26 1.92
CA ALA A 199 11.52 18.66 2.87
C ALA A 199 12.06 17.32 2.42
N ILE A 200 11.24 16.51 1.74
CA ILE A 200 11.62 15.19 1.22
C ILE A 200 11.88 15.29 -0.28
N GLY A 201 10.91 15.80 -1.04
CA GLY A 201 10.99 15.81 -2.50
C GLY A 201 12.21 16.58 -3.05
N ALA A 202 12.46 17.79 -2.57
CA ALA A 202 13.53 18.63 -3.11
C ALA A 202 14.96 18.08 -2.87
N PRO A 203 15.32 17.60 -1.67
CA PRO A 203 16.62 16.96 -1.45
C PRO A 203 16.85 15.71 -2.32
N PHE A 204 15.81 14.90 -2.53
CA PHE A 204 15.91 13.70 -3.35
C PHE A 204 15.82 13.95 -4.85
N ALA A 205 15.43 15.16 -5.28
CA ALA A 205 15.29 15.52 -6.69
C ALA A 205 16.62 15.54 -7.46
N SER A 206 17.77 15.63 -6.79
CA SER A 206 19.09 15.54 -7.44
C SER A 206 19.63 14.10 -7.53
N SER A 207 19.18 13.19 -6.66
CA SER A 207 19.73 11.85 -6.54
C SER A 207 19.43 10.97 -7.77
N ILE A 208 20.49 10.54 -8.46
CA ILE A 208 20.40 9.64 -9.62
C ILE A 208 19.89 8.26 -9.20
N ALA A 209 20.31 7.77 -8.03
CA ALA A 209 19.86 6.48 -7.49
C ALA A 209 18.33 6.48 -7.29
N VAL A 210 17.79 7.54 -6.69
CA VAL A 210 16.35 7.69 -6.47
C VAL A 210 15.61 7.83 -7.81
N LYS A 211 16.14 8.62 -8.76
CA LYS A 211 15.56 8.74 -10.11
C LYS A 211 15.54 7.42 -10.88
N LYS A 212 16.57 6.59 -10.73
CA LYS A 212 16.62 5.25 -11.33
C LYS A 212 15.62 4.32 -10.67
N PHE A 213 15.57 4.32 -9.33
CA PHE A 213 14.67 3.48 -8.55
C PHE A 213 13.19 3.72 -8.88
N PHE A 214 12.77 4.99 -8.97
CA PHE A 214 11.39 5.35 -9.32
C PHE A 214 11.12 5.43 -10.83
N GLY A 215 12.08 5.05 -11.68
CA GLY A 215 11.86 5.09 -13.13
C GLY A 215 11.65 6.49 -13.71
N LEU A 216 12.11 7.55 -13.04
CA LEU A 216 11.92 8.95 -13.47
C LEU A 216 12.68 9.29 -14.78
N HIS A 217 13.49 8.37 -15.27
CA HIS A 217 14.22 8.48 -16.53
C HIS A 217 13.44 7.90 -17.73
N THR A 218 12.32 7.21 -17.47
CA THR A 218 11.50 6.55 -18.51
C THR A 218 10.79 7.58 -19.38
N ALA A 219 10.47 7.19 -20.63
CA ALA A 219 9.78 8.06 -21.57
C ALA A 219 8.41 8.60 -21.07
N PRO A 220 7.55 7.79 -20.42
CA PRO A 220 6.27 8.28 -19.89
C PRO A 220 6.44 9.43 -18.88
N TYR A 221 7.43 9.33 -17.99
CA TYR A 221 7.69 10.38 -17.02
C TYR A 221 8.19 11.68 -17.67
N ARG A 222 9.02 11.59 -18.72
CA ARG A 222 9.48 12.77 -19.47
C ARG A 222 8.33 13.50 -20.17
N VAL A 223 7.39 12.75 -20.75
CA VAL A 223 6.18 13.31 -21.38
C VAL A 223 5.29 13.98 -20.33
N ALA A 224 4.99 13.28 -19.22
CA ALA A 224 4.20 13.85 -18.12
C ALA A 224 4.85 15.11 -17.55
N ARG A 225 6.18 15.12 -17.37
CA ARG A 225 6.91 16.30 -16.92
C ARG A 225 6.81 17.47 -17.91
N SER A 226 6.88 17.20 -19.22
CA SER A 226 6.72 18.22 -20.25
C SER A 226 5.34 18.87 -20.16
N ILE A 227 4.28 18.06 -20.11
CA ILE A 227 2.88 18.51 -19.96
C ILE A 227 2.71 19.35 -18.69
N LEU A 228 3.26 18.88 -17.56
CA LEU A 228 3.13 19.56 -16.27
C LEU A 228 3.94 20.87 -16.18
N SER A 229 5.00 21.02 -16.99
CA SER A 229 5.88 22.20 -16.98
C SER A 229 5.33 23.40 -17.75
N GLU A 230 4.33 23.21 -18.62
CA GLU A 230 3.68 24.31 -19.34
C GLU A 230 3.00 25.30 -18.37
N ARG A 231 2.79 26.57 -18.75
CA ARG A 231 2.08 27.52 -17.88
C ARG A 231 0.56 27.34 -18.03
N GLY A 232 -0.17 27.43 -16.91
CA GLY A 232 -1.63 27.27 -16.86
C GLY A 232 -2.10 25.86 -16.48
N VAL A 233 -3.42 25.71 -16.33
CA VAL A 233 -4.09 24.44 -16.04
C VAL A 233 -4.79 23.99 -17.32
N THR A 234 -4.12 23.15 -18.11
CA THR A 234 -4.69 22.54 -19.31
C THR A 234 -5.38 21.22 -18.97
N TRP A 235 -6.36 20.79 -19.78
CA TRP A 235 -7.06 19.51 -19.59
C TRP A 235 -6.08 18.32 -19.50
N GLN A 236 -5.00 18.36 -20.27
CA GLN A 236 -3.95 17.34 -20.25
C GLN A 236 -3.29 17.22 -18.87
N LYS A 237 -3.07 18.34 -18.16
CA LYS A 237 -2.53 18.30 -16.80
C LYS A 237 -3.50 17.68 -15.81
N VAL A 238 -4.79 18.00 -15.95
CA VAL A 238 -5.84 17.42 -15.09
C VAL A 238 -5.86 15.90 -15.26
N VAL A 239 -5.82 15.42 -16.51
CA VAL A 239 -5.77 13.97 -16.82
C VAL A 239 -4.49 13.31 -16.28
N VAL A 240 -3.36 14.01 -16.26
CA VAL A 240 -2.09 13.48 -15.73
C VAL A 240 -2.04 13.50 -14.19
N LEU A 241 -2.77 14.40 -13.53
CA LEU A 241 -2.78 14.58 -12.08
C LEU A 241 -3.85 13.74 -11.35
N ILE A 242 -4.88 13.28 -12.08
CA ILE A 242 -5.94 12.38 -11.59
C ILE A 242 -5.49 10.94 -11.76
#